data_AF-A0A8J6AE73-F1
#
_entry.id   AF-A0A8J6AE73-F1
#
_cell.length_a   1.000
_cell.length_b   1.000
_cell.length_c   1.000
_cell.angle_alpha   90.00
_cell.angle_beta   90.00
_cell.angle_gamma   90.00
#
_symmetry.space_group_name_H-M   'P 1'
#
loop_
_entity.id
_entity.type
_entity.pdbx_description
1 polymer ?
#
loop_
_entity_poly.entity_id
_entity_poly.type
_entity_poly.pdbx_seq_one_letter_code
_entity_poly.pdbx_strand_id
1 'polypeptide(L)'
;MGWSRVTPCPETPPPSSGGLNRTGIRPTAMDVPPLAGKVAALSLGALPVSYALNHVSELSQCRHFTLVTWSLPESVLALTGWHGPHCWAWPPLLAFFLHSPLGVALMSVLILGLLFVAIYSLSRGDIYYDPLYAVFAVFAFTSVVDLLIALQEDGYMVGFMEFYTKEGDPYLRTAHGVFTCYWDGTVHYLLYLTMAGAIRKRKRYRNLGLYWLGSFIMSILVFLPGNILGKYSSEIRPAFFLTIPYVLVPCWAGMRIFNQPQVLTCCTKNMVQVEQKKGILQRPLDLALVIYLTLAGFFTLFRGLVVLDCPTDACFVYIYQYEPYLRDPVTYPKMQMLVYMFYVLPFYVLAVYALVFPGCSWLPDWSLVFAGAIGQAQFSHMGASMHLRTPFTYRVPEDTWACFFVCNLLYALGPHLLAFRCLQWPAFFTRPPRGSLVHHKKQH
;
A
#
# COMPACT_ATOMS: atom_id res chain seq x y z
N MET A 1 29.43 -56.70 -53.47
CA MET A 1 29.00 -56.77 -54.89
C MET A 1 27.62 -57.43 -54.88
N GLY A 2 26.50 -56.95 -55.41
CA GLY A 2 26.15 -55.81 -56.25
C GLY A 2 24.66 -55.97 -56.59
N TRP A 3 23.84 -55.01 -56.15
CA TRP A 3 22.55 -54.52 -56.65
C TRP A 3 21.62 -55.43 -57.48
N SER A 4 20.33 -55.46 -57.11
CA SER A 4 19.23 -55.11 -58.04
C SER A 4 17.96 -54.74 -57.29
N ARG A 5 17.18 -53.84 -57.89
CA ARG A 5 16.16 -52.96 -57.34
C ARG A 5 14.81 -53.31 -57.96
N VAL A 6 13.71 -53.37 -57.20
CA VAL A 6 12.34 -53.30 -57.75
C VAL A 6 11.42 -52.59 -56.74
N THR A 7 10.73 -51.54 -57.21
CA THR A 7 9.61 -50.84 -56.56
C THR A 7 8.29 -51.22 -57.24
N PRO A 8 7.15 -51.18 -56.53
CA PRO A 8 6.14 -50.16 -56.84
C PRO A 8 5.34 -49.63 -55.62
N CYS A 9 4.75 -48.43 -55.74
CA CYS A 9 3.70 -47.82 -54.88
C CYS A 9 2.29 -48.23 -55.38
N PRO A 10 1.13 -47.78 -54.82
CA PRO A 10 0.74 -47.31 -53.47
C PRO A 10 -0.56 -47.99 -52.94
N GLU A 11 -0.84 -48.02 -51.62
CA GLU A 11 -2.20 -48.29 -51.11
C GLU A 11 -2.53 -47.54 -49.78
N THR A 12 -3.69 -46.88 -49.76
CA THR A 12 -4.38 -46.27 -48.61
C THR A 12 -5.39 -47.24 -47.98
N PRO A 13 -5.69 -47.13 -46.66
CA PRO A 13 -7.07 -47.29 -46.18
C PRO A 13 -7.52 -46.19 -45.16
N PRO A 14 -8.84 -46.12 -44.81
CA PRO A 14 -9.59 -44.88 -44.60
C PRO A 14 -10.06 -44.65 -43.12
N PRO A 15 -11.17 -43.95 -42.77
CA PRO A 15 -11.11 -42.69 -42.01
C PRO A 15 -11.77 -42.73 -40.60
N SER A 16 -11.66 -41.59 -39.92
CA SER A 16 -12.56 -41.03 -38.89
C SER A 16 -12.34 -41.41 -37.41
N SER A 17 -12.02 -40.39 -36.61
CA SER A 17 -12.91 -39.92 -35.54
C SER A 17 -12.44 -38.54 -35.06
N GLY A 18 -13.29 -37.54 -35.25
CA GLY A 18 -13.04 -36.18 -34.81
C GLY A 18 -13.07 -36.10 -33.29
N GLY A 19 -11.93 -35.73 -32.69
CA GLY A 19 -11.83 -35.30 -31.31
C GLY A 19 -11.81 -33.77 -31.25
N LEU A 20 -12.88 -33.17 -30.74
CA LEU A 20 -12.94 -31.78 -30.31
C LEU A 20 -11.75 -31.49 -29.38
N ASN A 21 -10.76 -30.73 -29.87
CA ASN A 21 -9.82 -30.06 -28.99
C ASN A 21 -10.54 -28.88 -28.31
N ARG A 22 -11.17 -29.16 -27.16
CA ARG A 22 -11.50 -28.16 -26.15
C ARG A 22 -10.19 -27.52 -25.70
N THR A 23 -9.87 -26.37 -26.26
CA THR A 23 -8.89 -25.42 -25.71
C THR A 23 -9.45 -24.88 -24.40
N GLY A 24 -9.28 -25.66 -23.34
CA GLY A 24 -9.43 -25.18 -21.97
C GLY A 24 -8.39 -24.11 -21.73
N ILE A 25 -8.81 -22.85 -21.77
CA ILE A 25 -8.07 -21.74 -21.18
C ILE A 25 -7.98 -22.06 -19.69
N ARG A 26 -6.85 -22.65 -19.27
CA ARG A 26 -6.50 -22.67 -17.84
C ARG A 26 -6.36 -21.20 -17.43
N PRO A 27 -7.09 -20.71 -16.42
CA PRO A 27 -6.70 -19.48 -15.77
C PRO A 27 -5.28 -19.71 -15.25
N THR A 28 -4.33 -18.88 -15.67
CA THR A 28 -3.02 -18.83 -15.04
C THR A 28 -3.27 -18.46 -13.59
N ALA A 29 -3.24 -19.46 -12.70
CA ALA A 29 -3.11 -19.21 -11.28
C ALA A 29 -1.94 -18.24 -11.11
N MET A 30 -2.20 -17.15 -10.40
CA MET A 30 -1.15 -16.22 -10.02
C MET A 30 -0.25 -17.02 -9.07
N ASP A 31 0.81 -17.64 -9.60
CA ASP A 31 1.82 -18.36 -8.82
C ASP A 31 2.48 -17.34 -7.89
N VAL A 32 1.91 -17.15 -6.70
CA VAL A 32 2.51 -16.34 -5.64
C VAL A 32 3.88 -16.96 -5.37
N PRO A 33 4.98 -16.23 -5.63
CA PRO A 33 6.30 -16.77 -5.37
C PRO A 33 6.40 -17.07 -3.85
N PRO A 34 6.91 -18.24 -3.43
CA PRO A 34 7.18 -18.53 -2.02
C PRO A 34 7.97 -17.36 -1.43
N LEU A 35 7.52 -16.93 -0.25
CA LEU A 35 7.99 -15.73 0.42
C LEU A 35 9.52 -15.63 0.39
N ALA A 36 10.02 -14.40 0.18
CA ALA A 36 11.45 -14.12 0.16
C ALA A 36 12.07 -14.38 1.55
N GLY A 37 12.49 -15.61 1.82
CA GLY A 37 12.97 -16.04 3.14
C GLY A 37 14.03 -15.14 3.77
N LYS A 38 14.92 -14.55 2.95
CA LYS A 38 15.90 -13.55 3.40
C LYS A 38 15.24 -12.23 3.86
N VAL A 39 14.28 -11.72 3.09
CA VAL A 39 13.57 -10.48 3.43
C VAL A 39 12.69 -10.69 4.65
N ALA A 40 11.98 -11.82 4.72
CA ALA A 40 11.20 -12.19 5.89
C ALA A 40 12.09 -12.25 7.15
N ALA A 41 13.21 -12.97 7.10
CA ALA A 41 14.14 -13.07 8.22
C ALA A 41 14.70 -11.70 8.65
N LEU A 42 15.11 -10.86 7.69
CA LEU A 42 15.61 -9.52 7.99
C LEU A 42 14.53 -8.61 8.57
N SER A 43 13.29 -8.68 8.07
CA SER A 43 12.16 -7.89 8.58
C SER A 43 11.77 -8.27 10.00
N LEU A 44 11.86 -9.55 10.36
CA LEU A 44 11.61 -10.01 11.74
C LEU A 44 12.67 -9.51 12.74
N GLY A 45 13.81 -9.02 12.26
CA GLY A 45 14.78 -8.28 13.08
C GLY A 45 14.20 -7.02 13.73
N ALA A 46 13.05 -6.51 13.26
CA ALA A 46 12.35 -5.40 13.90
C ALA A 46 11.89 -5.73 15.32
N LEU A 47 11.48 -6.98 15.60
CA LEU A 47 11.02 -7.40 16.93
C LEU A 47 12.06 -7.17 18.04
N PRO A 48 13.27 -7.78 17.97
CA PRO A 48 14.28 -7.57 19.01
C PRO A 48 14.80 -6.12 19.04
N VAL A 49 14.82 -5.42 17.90
CA VAL A 49 15.24 -4.01 17.84
C VAL A 49 14.25 -3.12 18.58
N SER A 50 12.96 -3.20 18.27
CA SER A 50 11.90 -2.44 18.94
C SER A 50 11.88 -2.72 20.44
N TYR A 51 11.88 -4.00 20.83
CA TYR A 51 11.90 -4.40 22.23
C TYR A 51 13.11 -3.86 23.01
N ALA A 52 14.31 -3.97 22.43
CA ALA A 52 15.52 -3.46 23.06
C ALA A 52 15.50 -1.93 23.22
N LEU A 53 15.07 -1.19 22.19
CA LEU A 53 14.99 0.28 22.27
C LEU A 53 14.00 0.75 23.32
N ASN A 54 12.86 0.09 23.42
CA ASN A 54 11.87 0.43 24.42
C ASN A 54 12.37 0.13 25.84
N HIS A 55 13.00 -1.01 26.07
CA HIS A 55 13.60 -1.30 27.39
C HIS A 55 14.73 -0.35 27.77
N VAL A 56 15.58 0.05 26.81
CA VAL A 56 16.60 1.07 27.06
C VAL A 56 15.96 2.41 27.43
N SER A 57 14.83 2.75 26.81
CA SER A 57 14.02 3.93 27.18
C SER A 57 13.44 3.80 28.60
N GLU A 58 12.77 2.71 28.95
CA GLU A 58 12.19 2.49 30.30
C GLU A 58 13.24 2.53 31.42
N LEU A 59 14.39 1.88 31.23
CA LEU A 59 15.49 1.87 32.20
C LEU A 59 16.03 3.28 32.50
N SER A 60 15.85 4.22 31.58
CA SER A 60 16.25 5.61 31.78
C SER A 60 15.25 6.43 32.61
N GLN A 61 13.95 6.13 32.52
CA GLN A 61 12.92 6.78 33.34
C GLN A 61 13.11 6.48 34.82
N CYS A 62 13.47 5.23 35.17
CA CYS A 62 13.81 4.85 36.53
C CYS A 62 15.00 5.65 37.11
N ARG A 63 15.88 6.20 36.26
CA ARG A 63 17.05 7.00 36.69
C ARG A 63 16.79 8.50 36.83
N HIS A 64 15.71 9.03 36.25
CA HIS A 64 15.33 10.44 36.49
C HIS A 64 14.89 10.66 37.95
N PHE A 65 14.43 9.60 38.63
CA PHE A 65 14.17 9.61 40.07
C PHE A 65 15.47 9.62 40.92
N THR A 66 16.60 9.21 40.35
CA THR A 66 17.90 9.17 41.05
C THR A 66 18.66 10.51 40.97
N LEU A 67 18.27 11.43 40.08
CA LEU A 67 18.87 12.78 40.02
C LEU A 67 18.46 13.65 41.23
N VAL A 68 17.30 13.36 41.84
CA VAL A 68 16.91 13.94 43.14
C VAL A 68 17.79 13.38 44.27
N THR A 69 18.21 12.12 44.20
CA THR A 69 19.07 11.50 45.24
C THR A 69 20.54 11.91 45.16
N TRP A 70 21.01 12.52 44.07
CA TRP A 70 22.36 13.11 44.00
C TRP A 70 22.52 14.39 44.84
N SER A 71 21.41 14.97 45.33
CA SER A 71 21.42 16.14 46.20
C SER A 71 21.34 15.81 47.70
N LEU A 72 21.29 14.52 48.05
CA LEU A 72 21.25 14.06 49.44
C LEU A 72 22.62 13.49 49.85
N PRO A 73 23.20 13.93 50.97
CA PRO A 73 24.42 13.35 51.51
C PRO A 73 24.27 11.84 51.78
N GLU A 74 25.34 11.05 51.57
CA GLU A 74 25.36 9.59 51.81
C GLU A 74 24.84 9.17 53.19
N SER A 75 24.94 10.05 54.19
CA SER A 75 24.42 9.84 55.55
C SER A 75 22.90 9.71 55.63
N VAL A 76 22.14 10.28 54.69
CA VAL A 76 20.67 10.20 54.64
C VAL A 76 20.21 8.90 53.97
N LEU A 77 20.95 8.42 52.98
CA LEU A 77 20.65 7.17 52.26
C LEU A 77 20.86 5.93 53.16
N ALA A 78 21.84 5.97 54.05
CA ALA A 78 22.10 4.89 55.01
C ALA A 78 20.96 4.66 56.04
N LEU A 79 20.15 5.68 56.32
CA LEU A 79 19.00 5.58 57.24
C LEU A 79 17.75 4.94 56.59
N THR A 80 17.73 4.76 55.27
CA THR A 80 16.54 4.27 54.54
C THR A 80 16.56 2.78 54.22
N GLY A 81 17.57 2.04 54.68
CA GLY A 81 17.59 0.57 54.60
C GLY A 81 17.62 -0.01 53.18
N TRP A 82 18.19 0.70 52.22
CA TRP A 82 18.26 0.25 50.82
C TRP A 82 19.43 -0.73 50.60
N HIS A 83 19.14 -2.03 50.67
CA HIS A 83 19.95 -3.09 50.09
C HIS A 83 19.23 -3.67 48.87
N GLY A 84 19.69 -3.33 47.66
CA GLY A 84 19.18 -3.89 46.40
C GLY A 84 20.26 -3.86 45.30
N PRO A 85 20.34 -4.87 44.42
CA PRO A 85 21.60 -5.29 43.82
C PRO A 85 21.97 -4.51 42.55
N HIS A 86 23.26 -4.14 42.46
CA HIS A 86 24.08 -4.08 41.24
C HIS A 86 23.45 -3.45 39.97
N CYS A 87 23.21 -2.13 39.97
CA CYS A 87 23.06 -1.33 38.76
C CYS A 87 24.44 -0.97 38.15
N TRP A 88 25.11 -1.94 37.53
CA TRP A 88 26.36 -1.68 36.81
C TRP A 88 26.12 -0.91 35.50
N ALA A 89 26.94 0.14 35.35
CA ALA A 89 27.23 0.98 34.19
C ALA A 89 26.67 0.57 32.82
N TRP A 90 25.67 1.31 32.33
CA TRP A 90 25.44 1.59 30.91
C TRP A 90 25.40 3.11 30.73
N PRO A 91 25.80 3.68 29.58
CA PRO A 91 26.04 5.11 29.48
C PRO A 91 24.71 5.87 29.60
N PRO A 92 24.53 6.75 30.60
CA PRO A 92 23.31 7.55 30.78
C PRO A 92 22.97 8.44 29.57
N LEU A 93 23.95 8.63 28.67
CA LEU A 93 23.81 9.39 27.43
C LEU A 93 22.85 8.76 26.41
N LEU A 94 22.89 7.45 26.17
CA LEU A 94 22.04 6.80 25.15
C LEU A 94 20.55 6.85 25.53
N ALA A 95 20.30 6.72 26.82
CA ALA A 95 19.02 6.78 27.49
C ALA A 95 18.38 8.17 27.41
N PHE A 96 19.14 9.22 27.76
CA PHE A 96 18.73 10.62 27.60
C PHE A 96 18.52 10.99 26.13
N PHE A 97 19.34 10.45 25.23
CA PHE A 97 19.25 10.67 23.80
C PHE A 97 17.93 10.12 23.22
N LEU A 98 17.50 8.93 23.62
CA LEU A 98 16.22 8.32 23.19
C LEU A 98 14.97 9.07 23.69
N HIS A 99 15.10 9.94 24.69
CA HIS A 99 14.03 10.82 25.18
C HIS A 99 14.02 12.20 24.51
N SER A 100 14.99 12.45 23.62
CA SER A 100 14.99 13.66 22.79
C SER A 100 14.45 13.31 21.41
N PRO A 101 13.55 14.13 20.82
CA PRO A 101 13.07 13.91 19.46
C PRO A 101 14.20 13.79 18.41
N LEU A 102 15.32 14.50 18.65
CA LEU A 102 16.52 14.41 17.82
C LEU A 102 17.23 13.06 17.95
N GLY A 103 17.36 12.53 19.16
CA GLY A 103 18.03 11.25 19.38
C GLY A 103 17.21 10.07 18.88
N VAL A 104 15.88 10.12 18.97
CA VAL A 104 14.99 9.15 18.29
C VAL A 104 15.25 9.15 16.77
N ALA A 105 15.33 10.34 16.16
CA ALA A 105 15.62 10.45 14.73
C ALA A 105 17.00 9.88 14.35
N LEU A 106 18.05 10.22 15.11
CA LEU A 106 19.42 9.75 14.86
C LEU A 106 19.55 8.23 15.04
N MET A 107 18.89 7.65 16.05
CA MET A 107 18.84 6.19 16.23
C MET A 107 18.10 5.51 15.08
N SER A 108 16.99 6.10 14.61
CA SER A 108 16.24 5.58 13.45
C SER A 108 17.11 5.56 12.18
N VAL A 109 17.87 6.64 11.93
CA VAL A 109 18.82 6.69 10.80
C VAL A 109 19.91 5.63 10.94
N LEU A 110 20.47 5.45 12.14
CA LEU A 110 21.49 4.43 12.40
C LEU A 110 20.97 3.02 12.13
N ILE A 111 19.79 2.68 12.64
CA ILE A 111 19.17 1.36 12.46
C ILE A 111 18.89 1.10 10.97
N LEU A 112 18.32 2.07 10.26
CA LEU A 112 18.07 1.97 8.82
C LEU A 112 19.37 1.81 8.03
N GLY A 113 20.44 2.53 8.41
CA GLY A 113 21.76 2.40 7.81
C GLY A 113 22.37 1.01 8.00
N LEU A 114 22.34 0.48 9.22
CA LEU A 114 22.82 -0.87 9.54
C LEU A 114 22.01 -1.95 8.80
N LEU A 115 20.68 -1.80 8.76
CA LEU A 115 19.79 -2.66 8.00
C LEU A 115 20.13 -2.64 6.51
N PHE A 116 20.36 -1.46 5.92
CA PHE A 116 20.74 -1.34 4.52
C PHE A 116 22.06 -2.05 4.22
N VAL A 117 23.07 -1.91 5.09
CA VAL A 117 24.34 -2.64 4.98
C VAL A 117 24.14 -4.16 5.07
N ALA A 118 23.28 -4.62 5.99
CA ALA A 118 22.95 -6.04 6.10
C ALA A 118 22.24 -6.58 4.84
N ILE A 119 21.26 -5.84 4.31
CA ILE A 119 20.58 -6.18 3.05
C ILE A 119 21.57 -6.23 1.89
N TYR A 120 22.44 -5.23 1.78
CA TYR A 120 23.44 -5.13 0.71
C TYR A 120 24.45 -6.29 0.75
N SER A 121 24.96 -6.63 1.93
CA SER A 121 25.91 -7.74 2.10
C SER A 121 25.28 -9.11 1.84
N LEU A 122 24.05 -9.35 2.34
CA LEU A 122 23.38 -10.65 2.23
C LEU A 122 22.71 -10.90 0.88
N SER A 123 22.40 -9.84 0.12
CA SER A 123 21.58 -9.92 -1.10
C SER A 123 22.18 -9.16 -2.29
N ARG A 124 23.50 -8.99 -2.33
CA ARG A 124 24.21 -8.24 -3.38
C ARG A 124 23.81 -8.63 -4.80
N GLY A 125 23.67 -9.94 -5.08
CA GLY A 125 23.30 -10.44 -6.41
C GLY A 125 21.84 -10.17 -6.80
N ASP A 126 20.93 -10.08 -5.83
CA ASP A 126 19.52 -9.73 -6.08
C ASP A 126 19.39 -8.23 -6.36
N ILE A 127 20.11 -7.40 -5.58
CA ILE A 127 20.16 -5.94 -5.73
C ILE A 127 20.81 -5.53 -7.05
N TYR A 128 21.89 -6.20 -7.46
CA TYR A 128 22.55 -5.92 -8.74
C TYR A 128 21.63 -6.17 -9.93
N TYR A 129 20.79 -7.22 -9.85
CA TYR A 129 19.80 -7.49 -10.88
C TYR A 129 18.66 -6.45 -10.84
N ASP A 130 18.13 -6.16 -9.65
CA ASP A 130 17.04 -5.22 -9.47
C ASP A 130 17.17 -4.45 -8.15
N PRO A 131 17.59 -3.16 -8.17
CA PRO A 131 17.75 -2.36 -6.95
C PRO A 131 16.45 -2.10 -6.17
N LEU A 132 15.27 -2.36 -6.74
CA LEU A 132 14.01 -2.33 -5.98
C LEU A 132 13.95 -3.41 -4.91
N TYR A 133 14.78 -4.45 -5.00
CA TYR A 133 14.92 -5.45 -3.95
C TYR A 133 15.32 -4.81 -2.61
N ALA A 134 16.28 -3.86 -2.62
CA ALA A 134 16.71 -3.19 -1.41
C ALA A 134 15.58 -2.32 -0.82
N VAL A 135 14.84 -1.62 -1.69
CA VAL A 135 13.66 -0.85 -1.28
C VAL A 135 12.63 -1.76 -0.61
N PHE A 136 12.17 -2.81 -1.29
CA PHE A 136 11.17 -3.71 -0.71
C PHE A 136 11.66 -4.39 0.58
N ALA A 137 12.95 -4.67 0.71
CA ALA A 137 13.50 -5.25 1.93
C ALA A 137 13.52 -4.27 3.11
N VAL A 138 13.89 -3.00 2.88
CA VAL A 138 13.84 -1.95 3.91
C VAL A 138 12.38 -1.67 4.31
N PHE A 139 11.49 -1.52 3.32
CA PHE A 139 10.08 -1.27 3.59
C PHE A 139 9.38 -2.47 4.25
N ALA A 140 9.82 -3.71 3.97
CA ALA A 140 9.34 -4.88 4.70
C ALA A 140 9.71 -4.83 6.19
N PHE A 141 10.91 -4.36 6.52
CA PHE A 141 11.30 -4.14 7.91
C PHE A 141 10.47 -3.05 8.58
N THR A 142 10.30 -1.89 7.93
CA THR A 142 9.50 -0.79 8.50
C THR A 142 8.03 -1.21 8.68
N SER A 143 7.46 -1.99 7.76
CA SER A 143 6.09 -2.51 7.95
C SER A 143 5.93 -3.42 9.17
N VAL A 144 6.96 -4.19 9.56
CA VAL A 144 6.91 -4.96 10.82
C VAL A 144 6.93 -4.01 12.01
N VAL A 145 7.73 -2.94 11.95
CA VAL A 145 7.72 -1.88 12.98
C VAL A 145 6.32 -1.24 13.07
N ASP A 146 5.69 -0.92 11.93
CA ASP A 146 4.33 -0.36 11.88
C ASP A 146 3.31 -1.33 12.50
N LEU A 147 3.41 -2.63 12.23
CA LEU A 147 2.54 -3.63 12.85
C LEU A 147 2.69 -3.63 14.38
N LEU A 148 3.92 -3.53 14.89
CA LEU A 148 4.19 -3.46 16.33
C LEU A 148 3.62 -2.19 16.95
N ILE A 149 3.70 -1.06 16.25
CA ILE A 149 3.07 0.20 16.66
C ILE A 149 1.55 0.01 16.79
N ALA A 150 0.90 -0.53 15.76
CA ALA A 150 -0.55 -0.73 15.76
C ALA A 150 -1.00 -1.66 16.90
N LEU A 151 -0.35 -2.81 17.05
CA LEU A 151 -0.66 -3.77 18.12
C LEU A 151 -0.45 -3.21 19.52
N GLN A 152 0.57 -2.37 19.70
CA GLN A 152 0.82 -1.72 20.98
C GLN A 152 -0.21 -0.64 21.30
N GLU A 153 -0.54 0.22 20.34
CA GLU A 153 -1.53 1.27 20.56
C GLU A 153 -2.94 0.69 20.79
N ASP A 154 -3.23 -0.51 20.30
CA ASP A 154 -4.48 -1.22 20.63
C ASP A 154 -4.40 -2.08 21.91
N GLY A 155 -3.24 -2.10 22.58
CA GLY A 155 -3.06 -2.78 23.87
C GLY A 155 -2.84 -4.29 23.77
N TYR A 156 -2.62 -4.85 22.58
CA TYR A 156 -2.26 -6.26 22.41
C TYR A 156 -0.82 -6.56 22.82
N MET A 157 0.04 -5.54 22.81
CA MET A 157 1.45 -5.63 23.19
C MET A 157 1.81 -4.45 24.09
N VAL A 158 2.78 -4.64 24.98
CA VAL A 158 3.32 -3.58 25.86
C VAL A 158 4.83 -3.60 25.75
N GLY A 159 5.43 -2.42 25.68
CA GLY A 159 6.88 -2.26 25.81
C GLY A 159 7.70 -2.49 24.53
N PHE A 160 7.18 -2.16 23.35
CA PHE A 160 7.90 -2.31 22.07
C PHE A 160 8.20 -0.99 21.35
N MET A 161 7.25 -0.06 21.29
CA MET A 161 7.30 1.15 20.47
C MET A 161 6.78 2.39 21.21
N GLU A 162 6.61 2.34 22.54
CA GLU A 162 5.95 3.41 23.31
C GLU A 162 6.79 4.69 23.33
N PHE A 163 8.11 4.55 23.42
CA PHE A 163 9.02 5.68 23.27
C PHE A 163 8.89 6.35 21.89
N TYR A 164 8.72 5.57 20.82
CA TYR A 164 8.68 6.10 19.45
C TYR A 164 7.38 6.83 19.17
N THR A 165 6.24 6.28 19.58
CA THR A 165 4.94 6.93 19.39
C THR A 165 4.75 8.13 20.32
N LYS A 166 5.42 8.19 21.47
CA LYS A 166 5.41 9.38 22.32
C LYS A 166 6.41 10.44 21.85
N GLU A 167 7.64 10.04 21.55
CA GLU A 167 8.75 10.97 21.34
C GLU A 167 9.13 11.24 19.87
N GLY A 168 8.86 10.29 18.98
CA GLY A 168 9.10 10.42 17.55
C GLY A 168 7.87 10.95 16.81
N ASP A 169 6.84 10.11 16.72
CA ASP A 169 5.69 10.31 15.82
C ASP A 169 4.33 10.16 16.55
N PRO A 170 3.87 11.20 17.26
CA PRO A 170 2.64 11.16 18.05
C PRO A 170 1.37 10.97 17.23
N TYR A 171 1.40 11.33 15.94
CA TYR A 171 0.28 11.16 15.03
C TYR A 171 -0.08 9.69 14.75
N LEU A 172 0.87 8.76 14.93
CA LEU A 172 0.61 7.31 14.80
C LEU A 172 -0.32 6.77 15.89
N ARG A 173 -0.50 7.52 16.99
CA ARG A 173 -1.41 7.18 18.09
C ARG A 173 -2.88 7.50 17.78
N THR A 174 -3.15 8.20 16.69
CA THR A 174 -4.52 8.46 16.23
C THR A 174 -5.14 7.19 15.65
N ALA A 175 -6.47 7.10 15.63
CA ALA A 175 -7.16 5.98 15.01
C ALA A 175 -6.75 5.79 13.53
N HIS A 176 -6.60 6.88 12.77
CA HIS A 176 -6.16 6.83 11.39
C HIS A 176 -4.71 6.33 11.26
N GLY A 177 -3.82 6.80 12.13
CA GLY A 177 -2.43 6.34 12.21
C GLY A 177 -2.35 4.84 12.49
N VAL A 178 -3.08 4.34 13.48
CA VAL A 178 -3.13 2.91 13.83
C VAL A 178 -3.59 2.06 12.64
N PHE A 179 -4.67 2.44 11.96
CA PHE A 179 -5.13 1.67 10.79
C PHE A 179 -4.22 1.80 9.56
N THR A 180 -3.52 2.93 9.40
CA THR A 180 -2.46 3.04 8.39
C THR A 180 -1.32 2.07 8.71
N CYS A 181 -0.91 1.97 9.98
CA CYS A 181 0.09 1.01 10.43
C CYS A 181 -0.36 -0.45 10.26
N TYR A 182 -1.63 -0.78 10.51
CA TYR A 182 -2.16 -2.11 10.21
C TYR A 182 -2.10 -2.43 8.72
N TRP A 183 -2.46 -1.49 7.85
CA TRP A 183 -2.39 -1.69 6.40
C TRP A 183 -0.95 -1.90 5.94
N ASP A 184 -0.02 -1.10 6.45
CA ASP A 184 1.41 -1.23 6.15
C ASP A 184 1.96 -2.58 6.63
N GLY A 185 1.69 -2.93 7.89
CA GLY A 185 2.11 -4.17 8.53
C GLY A 185 1.48 -5.45 8.00
N THR A 186 0.39 -5.36 7.23
CA THR A 186 -0.29 -6.53 6.65
C THR A 186 -0.20 -6.53 5.13
N VAL A 187 -0.94 -5.63 4.45
CA VAL A 187 -1.06 -5.60 3.00
C VAL A 187 0.25 -5.20 2.35
N HIS A 188 0.88 -4.10 2.78
CA HIS A 188 2.17 -3.71 2.21
C HIS A 188 3.25 -4.74 2.53
N TYR A 189 3.30 -5.28 3.75
CA TYR A 189 4.25 -6.35 4.09
C TYR A 189 4.16 -7.55 3.14
N LEU A 190 2.95 -8.05 2.88
CA LEU A 190 2.73 -9.15 1.92
C LEU A 190 3.14 -8.75 0.50
N LEU A 191 2.86 -7.51 0.07
CA LEU A 191 3.30 -6.99 -1.22
C LEU A 191 4.83 -6.94 -1.32
N TYR A 192 5.53 -6.48 -0.28
CA TYR A 192 6.99 -6.44 -0.26
C TYR A 192 7.61 -7.83 -0.38
N LEU A 193 7.09 -8.80 0.37
CA LEU A 193 7.61 -10.17 0.35
C LEU A 193 7.36 -10.86 -1.00
N THR A 194 6.19 -10.64 -1.59
CA THR A 194 5.85 -11.20 -2.91
C THR A 194 6.65 -10.55 -4.03
N MET A 195 6.83 -9.22 -4.01
CA MET A 195 7.66 -8.51 -4.99
C MET A 195 9.15 -8.86 -4.85
N ALA A 196 9.69 -8.92 -3.63
CA ALA A 196 11.06 -9.38 -3.40
C ALA A 196 11.26 -10.84 -3.81
N GLY A 197 10.26 -11.69 -3.56
CA GLY A 197 10.25 -13.09 -4.00
C GLY A 197 10.22 -13.22 -5.53
N ALA A 198 9.44 -12.38 -6.20
CA ALA A 198 9.40 -12.30 -7.65
C ALA A 198 10.75 -11.88 -8.24
N ILE A 199 11.42 -10.88 -7.65
CA ILE A 199 12.78 -10.44 -8.07
C ILE A 199 13.79 -11.59 -7.97
N ARG A 200 13.79 -12.32 -6.86
CA ARG A 200 14.68 -13.50 -6.67
C ARG A 200 14.41 -14.59 -7.70
N LYS A 201 13.14 -14.83 -8.02
CA LYS A 201 12.72 -15.79 -9.05
C LYS A 201 12.81 -15.25 -10.47
N ARG A 202 13.33 -14.03 -10.67
CA ARG A 202 13.40 -13.37 -11.98
C ARG A 202 12.04 -13.31 -12.70
N LYS A 203 10.96 -13.23 -11.91
CA LYS A 203 9.58 -13.08 -12.38
C LYS A 203 9.21 -11.59 -12.37
N ARG A 204 8.28 -11.22 -13.26
CA ARG A 204 7.74 -9.86 -13.31
C ARG A 204 6.81 -9.61 -12.12
N TYR A 205 6.85 -8.41 -11.55
CA TYR A 205 6.02 -7.99 -10.41
C TYR A 205 5.30 -6.66 -10.64
N ARG A 206 5.39 -6.09 -11.86
CA ARG A 206 4.87 -4.77 -12.23
C ARG A 206 3.45 -4.49 -11.72
N ASN A 207 2.51 -5.43 -11.89
CA ASN A 207 1.12 -5.23 -11.48
C ASN A 207 0.97 -5.09 -9.95
N LEU A 208 1.71 -5.88 -9.18
CA LEU A 208 1.77 -5.76 -7.72
C LEU A 208 2.41 -4.43 -7.31
N GLY A 209 3.46 -4.03 -8.03
CA GLY A 209 4.12 -2.74 -7.83
C GLY A 209 3.22 -1.54 -8.11
N LEU A 210 2.35 -1.60 -9.12
CA LEU A 210 1.38 -0.53 -9.41
C LEU A 210 0.30 -0.43 -8.33
N TYR A 211 -0.18 -1.57 -7.83
CA TYR A 211 -1.12 -1.60 -6.70
C TYR A 211 -0.48 -1.00 -5.44
N TRP A 212 0.72 -1.47 -5.09
CA TRP A 212 1.51 -0.93 -3.98
C TRP A 212 1.71 0.57 -4.12
N LEU A 213 2.10 1.05 -5.31
CA LEU A 213 2.36 2.46 -5.57
C LEU A 213 1.13 3.32 -5.31
N GLY A 214 -0.04 2.90 -5.77
CA GLY A 214 -1.27 3.66 -5.54
C GLY A 214 -1.68 3.70 -4.08
N SER A 215 -1.59 2.56 -3.40
CA SER A 215 -1.81 2.44 -1.95
C SER A 215 -0.89 3.37 -1.16
N PHE A 216 0.39 3.39 -1.52
CA PHE A 216 1.41 4.23 -0.90
C PHE A 216 1.21 5.73 -1.16
N ILE A 217 0.90 6.11 -2.41
CA ILE A 217 0.61 7.50 -2.78
C ILE A 217 -0.60 8.01 -2.00
N MET A 218 -1.64 7.19 -1.85
CA MET A 218 -2.83 7.58 -1.08
C MET A 218 -2.49 7.82 0.39
N SER A 219 -1.73 6.93 1.03
CA SER A 219 -1.24 7.16 2.40
C SER A 219 -0.52 8.49 2.52
N ILE A 220 0.40 8.83 1.60
CA ILE A 220 1.10 10.12 1.62
C ILE A 220 0.14 11.29 1.45
N LEU A 221 -0.75 11.25 0.46
CA LEU A 221 -1.66 12.36 0.13
C LEU A 221 -2.64 12.67 1.26
N VAL A 222 -2.99 11.69 2.09
CA VAL A 222 -3.90 11.89 3.23
C VAL A 222 -3.12 12.20 4.51
N PHE A 223 -2.11 11.39 4.80
CA PHE A 223 -1.43 11.40 6.10
C PHE A 223 -0.50 12.61 6.26
N LEU A 224 0.29 12.94 5.24
CA LEU A 224 1.25 14.04 5.33
C LEU A 224 0.55 15.41 5.42
N PRO A 225 -0.38 15.78 4.52
CA PRO A 225 -1.17 17.00 4.69
C PRO A 225 -2.02 16.99 5.96
N GLY A 226 -2.54 15.83 6.37
CA GLY A 226 -3.30 15.69 7.62
C GLY A 226 -2.45 16.02 8.86
N ASN A 227 -1.18 15.60 8.89
CA ASN A 227 -0.24 15.97 9.95
C ASN A 227 0.04 17.48 9.99
N ILE A 228 0.15 18.11 8.81
CA ILE A 228 0.46 19.55 8.68
C ILE A 228 -0.76 20.43 9.00
N LEU A 229 -1.98 19.99 8.67
CA LEU A 229 -3.20 20.80 8.79
C LEU A 229 -4.09 20.42 9.98
N GLY A 230 -3.87 19.25 10.57
CA GLY A 230 -4.64 18.76 11.70
C GLY A 230 -4.15 19.27 13.04
N LYS A 231 -4.70 18.67 14.10
CA LYS A 231 -4.38 18.93 15.51
C LYS A 231 -2.87 18.94 15.84
N TYR A 232 -2.05 18.24 15.08
CA TYR A 232 -0.60 18.09 15.32
C TYR A 232 0.27 19.10 14.55
N SER A 233 -0.34 20.05 13.85
CA SER A 233 0.37 21.04 13.01
C SER A 233 1.45 21.86 13.73
N SER A 234 1.28 22.10 15.04
CA SER A 234 2.24 22.85 15.87
C SER A 234 3.39 22.01 16.44
N GLU A 235 3.36 20.67 16.29
CA GLU A 235 4.29 19.73 16.92
C GLU A 235 5.14 18.96 15.89
N ILE A 236 5.67 19.64 14.88
CA ILE A 236 6.55 19.01 13.88
C ILE A 236 7.90 18.65 14.53
N ARG A 237 8.04 17.38 14.93
CA ARG A 237 9.26 16.83 15.53
C ARG A 237 10.33 16.54 14.47
N PRO A 238 11.63 16.53 14.80
CA PRO A 238 12.71 16.19 13.86
C PRO A 238 12.53 14.85 13.12
N ALA A 239 11.88 13.85 13.75
CA ALA A 239 11.55 12.58 13.12
C ALA A 239 10.67 12.75 11.87
N PHE A 240 9.85 13.81 11.80
CA PHE A 240 9.03 14.14 10.64
C PHE A 240 9.87 14.33 9.36
N PHE A 241 11.14 14.75 9.46
CA PHE A 241 12.01 14.86 8.28
C PHE A 241 12.39 13.51 7.67
N LEU A 242 12.22 12.39 8.39
CA LEU A 242 12.30 11.04 7.81
C LEU A 242 11.19 10.79 6.78
N THR A 243 10.16 11.65 6.74
CA THR A 243 9.16 11.63 5.67
C THR A 243 9.76 12.01 4.31
N ILE A 244 10.84 12.81 4.25
CA ILE A 244 11.47 13.19 2.99
C ILE A 244 11.99 11.96 2.23
N PRO A 245 12.86 11.10 2.80
CA PRO A 245 13.26 9.87 2.11
C PRO A 245 12.06 8.91 1.90
N TYR A 246 11.09 8.88 2.81
CA TYR A 246 9.85 8.09 2.67
C TYR A 246 8.97 8.54 1.49
N VAL A 247 9.06 9.80 1.04
CA VAL A 247 8.40 10.28 -0.17
C VAL A 247 9.29 10.07 -1.41
N LEU A 248 10.57 10.44 -1.32
CA LEU A 248 11.48 10.43 -2.48
C LEU A 248 11.78 9.02 -3.00
N VAL A 249 12.09 8.07 -2.10
CA VAL A 249 12.44 6.69 -2.49
C VAL A 249 11.27 5.99 -3.20
N PRO A 250 10.03 6.06 -2.70
CA PRO A 250 8.88 5.48 -3.38
C PRO A 250 8.47 6.21 -4.65
N CYS A 251 8.68 7.52 -4.74
CA CYS A 251 8.52 8.24 -6.02
C CYS A 251 9.49 7.70 -7.08
N TRP A 252 10.76 7.54 -6.73
CA TRP A 252 11.75 6.91 -7.61
C TRP A 252 11.38 5.47 -7.95
N ALA A 253 10.97 4.69 -6.95
CA ALA A 253 10.58 3.30 -7.14
C ALA A 253 9.36 3.16 -8.05
N GLY A 254 8.35 4.01 -7.85
CA GLY A 254 7.14 4.08 -8.66
C GLY A 254 7.43 4.43 -10.11
N MET A 255 8.28 5.43 -10.35
CA MET A 255 8.75 5.78 -11.70
C MET A 255 9.44 4.59 -12.37
N ARG A 256 10.27 3.86 -11.63
CA ARG A 256 10.96 2.67 -12.14
C ARG A 256 9.99 1.53 -12.46
N ILE A 257 8.96 1.31 -11.64
CA ILE A 257 7.90 0.31 -11.88
C ILE A 257 7.08 0.68 -13.12
N PHE A 258 6.68 1.94 -13.26
CA PHE A 258 5.92 2.42 -14.43
C PHE A 258 6.69 2.23 -15.74
N ASN A 259 8.00 2.48 -15.71
CA ASN A 259 8.89 2.30 -16.86
C ASN A 259 9.16 0.84 -17.21
N GLN A 260 8.73 -0.13 -16.38
CA GLN A 260 8.81 -1.54 -16.76
C GLN A 260 7.86 -1.84 -17.93
N PRO A 261 8.25 -2.69 -18.89
CA PRO A 261 7.39 -3.06 -20.00
C PRO A 261 6.06 -3.64 -19.50
N GLN A 262 4.95 -3.16 -20.08
CA GLN A 262 3.64 -3.72 -19.82
C GLN A 262 3.65 -5.23 -20.16
N VAL A 263 2.82 -6.00 -19.44
CA VAL A 263 2.61 -7.40 -19.78
C VAL A 263 2.11 -7.44 -21.22
N LEU A 264 2.94 -7.96 -22.12
CA LEU A 264 2.54 -8.19 -23.50
C LEU A 264 1.58 -9.38 -23.48
N THR A 265 0.30 -9.11 -23.23
CA THR A 265 -0.72 -10.12 -23.41
C THR A 265 -0.71 -10.43 -24.90
N CYS A 266 -0.47 -11.70 -25.25
CA CYS A 266 -0.37 -12.19 -26.62
C CYS A 266 -1.75 -12.09 -27.32
N CYS A 267 -2.24 -10.87 -27.51
CA CYS A 267 -3.51 -10.60 -28.15
C CYS A 267 -3.24 -10.58 -29.65
N THR A 268 -3.71 -11.60 -30.36
CA THR A 268 -3.68 -11.61 -31.82
C THR A 268 -4.45 -10.40 -32.35
N LYS A 269 -3.97 -9.77 -33.43
CA LYS A 269 -4.63 -8.59 -34.05
C LYS A 269 -6.12 -8.82 -34.31
N ASN A 270 -6.49 -10.02 -34.74
CA ASN A 270 -7.88 -10.41 -34.98
C ASN A 270 -8.73 -10.36 -33.71
N MET A 271 -8.20 -10.80 -32.56
CA MET A 271 -8.92 -10.73 -31.28
C MET A 271 -9.15 -9.30 -30.82
N VAL A 272 -8.13 -8.43 -30.94
CA VAL A 272 -8.26 -7.00 -30.59
C VAL A 272 -9.35 -6.34 -31.44
N GLN A 273 -9.35 -6.58 -32.76
CA GLN A 273 -10.37 -6.02 -33.64
C GLN A 273 -11.79 -6.51 -33.33
N VAL A 274 -11.95 -7.80 -33.00
CA VAL A 274 -13.25 -8.37 -32.63
C VAL A 274 -13.77 -7.73 -31.33
N GLU A 275 -12.94 -7.65 -30.29
CA GLU A 275 -13.34 -7.06 -29.02
C GLU A 275 -13.64 -5.56 -29.13
N GLN A 276 -12.86 -4.80 -29.91
CA GLN A 276 -13.06 -3.37 -30.09
C GLN A 276 -14.31 -3.01 -30.93
N LYS A 277 -14.81 -3.95 -31.74
CA LYS A 277 -16.07 -3.77 -32.49
C LYS A 277 -17.32 -3.98 -31.62
N LYS A 278 -17.19 -4.59 -30.44
CA LYS A 278 -18.33 -4.85 -29.56
C LYS A 278 -18.86 -3.55 -28.96
N GLY A 279 -20.15 -3.29 -29.16
CA GLY A 279 -20.86 -2.22 -28.46
C GLY A 279 -20.89 -2.47 -26.95
N ILE A 280 -21.19 -1.43 -26.15
CA ILE A 280 -21.22 -1.54 -24.68
C ILE A 280 -22.28 -2.55 -24.19
N LEU A 281 -23.42 -2.66 -24.90
CA LEU A 281 -24.49 -3.61 -24.57
C LEU A 281 -24.06 -5.08 -24.76
N GLN A 282 -23.08 -5.32 -25.62
CA GLN A 282 -22.48 -6.65 -25.81
C GLN A 282 -21.40 -6.96 -24.76
N ARG A 283 -21.13 -6.01 -23.86
CA ARG A 283 -20.12 -6.07 -22.80
C ARG A 283 -20.79 -5.77 -21.44
N PRO A 284 -21.63 -6.68 -20.92
CA PRO A 284 -22.45 -6.42 -19.73
C PRO A 284 -21.63 -6.05 -18.48
N LEU A 285 -20.41 -6.60 -18.32
CA LEU A 285 -19.52 -6.22 -17.23
C LEU A 285 -19.02 -4.78 -17.37
N ASP A 286 -18.73 -4.32 -18.59
CA ASP A 286 -18.31 -2.93 -18.83
C ASP A 286 -19.48 -1.97 -18.60
N LEU A 287 -20.70 -2.35 -18.99
CA LEU A 287 -21.91 -1.59 -18.70
C LEU A 287 -22.16 -1.48 -17.19
N ALA A 288 -22.07 -2.58 -16.46
CA ALA A 288 -22.21 -2.59 -15.00
C ALA A 288 -21.15 -1.71 -14.32
N LEU A 289 -19.89 -1.77 -14.78
CA LEU A 289 -18.82 -0.91 -14.29
C LEU A 289 -19.06 0.56 -14.61
N VAL A 290 -19.59 0.90 -15.79
CA VAL A 290 -19.96 2.29 -16.12
C VAL A 290 -21.02 2.81 -15.16
N ILE A 291 -22.11 2.06 -14.95
CA ILE A 291 -23.17 2.44 -14.01
C ILE A 291 -22.60 2.61 -12.60
N TYR A 292 -21.80 1.64 -12.14
CA TYR A 292 -21.15 1.68 -10.83
C TYR A 292 -20.25 2.93 -10.69
N LEU A 293 -19.36 3.20 -11.65
CA LEU A 293 -18.41 4.31 -11.58
C LEU A 293 -19.13 5.66 -11.61
N THR A 294 -20.24 5.78 -12.33
CA THR A 294 -21.09 6.96 -12.30
C THR A 294 -21.72 7.17 -10.92
N LEU A 295 -22.30 6.13 -10.31
CA LEU A 295 -22.87 6.19 -8.95
C LEU A 295 -21.79 6.51 -7.91
N ALA A 296 -20.64 5.84 -7.99
CA ALA A 296 -19.50 6.10 -7.13
C ALA A 296 -19.00 7.54 -7.29
N GLY A 297 -18.94 8.07 -8.51
CA GLY A 297 -18.58 9.46 -8.79
C GLY A 297 -19.53 10.46 -8.14
N PHE A 298 -20.84 10.24 -8.20
CA PHE A 298 -21.81 11.08 -7.47
C PHE A 298 -21.59 11.02 -5.96
N PHE A 299 -21.33 9.82 -5.41
CA PHE A 299 -21.05 9.66 -3.98
C PHE A 299 -19.75 10.34 -3.57
N THR A 300 -18.69 10.24 -4.38
CA THR A 300 -17.43 10.94 -4.18
C THR A 300 -17.63 12.46 -4.17
N LEU A 301 -18.35 13.00 -5.15
CA LEU A 301 -18.64 14.42 -5.25
C LEU A 301 -19.43 14.89 -4.03
N PHE A 302 -20.46 14.13 -3.64
CA PHE A 302 -21.27 14.43 -2.46
C PHE A 302 -20.42 14.50 -1.19
N ARG A 303 -19.58 13.50 -0.91
CA ARG A 303 -18.66 13.54 0.25
C ARG A 303 -17.67 14.70 0.18
N GLY A 304 -17.20 15.07 -1.01
CA GLY A 304 -16.38 16.26 -1.23
C GLY A 304 -17.11 17.54 -0.84
N LEU A 305 -18.37 17.70 -1.27
CA LEU A 305 -19.20 18.85 -0.91
C LEU A 305 -19.49 18.91 0.60
N VAL A 306 -19.71 17.75 1.24
CA VAL A 306 -19.90 17.66 2.70
C VAL A 306 -18.71 18.25 3.44
N VAL A 307 -17.48 17.86 3.09
CA VAL A 307 -16.28 18.34 3.79
C VAL A 307 -15.87 19.77 3.41
N LEU A 308 -16.40 20.29 2.30
CA LEU A 308 -16.31 21.70 1.91
C LEU A 308 -17.42 22.56 2.55
N ASP A 309 -18.14 22.01 3.54
CA ASP A 309 -19.14 22.72 4.35
C ASP A 309 -20.33 23.25 3.51
N CYS A 310 -20.76 22.45 2.52
CA CYS A 310 -21.95 22.76 1.71
C CYS A 310 -23.21 22.88 2.59
N PRO A 311 -23.98 23.99 2.50
CA PRO A 311 -25.07 24.30 3.43
C PRO A 311 -26.38 23.55 3.15
N THR A 312 -26.34 22.40 2.45
CA THR A 312 -27.55 21.65 2.08
C THR A 312 -27.99 20.72 3.22
N ASP A 313 -29.30 20.57 3.44
CA ASP A 313 -29.86 19.67 4.47
C ASP A 313 -29.32 18.24 4.37
N ALA A 314 -29.17 17.70 3.14
CA ALA A 314 -28.60 16.37 2.93
C ALA A 314 -27.14 16.25 3.41
N CYS A 315 -26.33 17.31 3.24
CA CYS A 315 -24.95 17.33 3.73
C CYS A 315 -24.90 17.40 5.25
N PHE A 316 -25.79 18.20 5.85
CA PHE A 316 -25.93 18.29 7.30
C PHE A 316 -26.36 16.94 7.91
N VAL A 317 -27.41 16.32 7.38
CA VAL A 317 -27.86 14.99 7.85
C VAL A 317 -26.73 13.97 7.74
N TYR A 318 -26.02 13.94 6.61
CA TYR A 318 -24.94 12.98 6.40
C TYR A 318 -23.79 13.14 7.40
N ILE A 319 -23.29 14.36 7.60
CA ILE A 319 -22.11 14.59 8.45
C ILE A 319 -22.40 14.46 9.95
N TYR A 320 -23.68 14.53 10.37
CA TYR A 320 -24.07 14.36 11.77
C TYR A 320 -24.62 12.97 12.08
N GLN A 321 -25.32 12.30 11.16
CA GLN A 321 -25.98 11.02 11.41
C GLN A 321 -25.22 9.81 10.84
N TYR A 322 -24.52 9.97 9.72
CA TYR A 322 -23.88 8.84 9.01
C TYR A 322 -22.37 8.84 9.18
N GLU A 323 -21.69 9.95 8.91
CA GLU A 323 -20.22 10.04 9.03
C GLU A 323 -19.75 11.23 9.88
N PRO A 324 -20.01 11.22 11.20
CA PRO A 324 -19.45 12.18 12.15
C PRO A 324 -17.92 12.31 12.10
N TYR A 325 -17.24 11.26 11.66
CA TYR A 325 -15.77 11.22 11.60
C TYR A 325 -15.20 12.31 10.69
N LEU A 326 -15.94 12.76 9.67
CA LEU A 326 -15.53 13.86 8.79
C LEU A 326 -15.32 15.19 9.54
N ARG A 327 -15.85 15.33 10.76
CA ARG A 327 -15.70 16.51 11.63
C ARG A 327 -14.55 16.38 12.62
N ASP A 328 -13.81 15.28 12.62
CA ASP A 328 -12.72 15.05 13.58
C ASP A 328 -11.57 16.06 13.37
N PRO A 329 -11.09 16.75 14.42
CA PRO A 329 -9.98 17.71 14.34
C PRO A 329 -8.63 17.12 13.89
N VAL A 330 -8.48 15.80 13.78
CA VAL A 330 -7.28 15.19 13.17
C VAL A 330 -7.18 15.42 11.66
N THR A 331 -8.26 15.86 11.00
CA THR A 331 -8.28 16.32 9.60
C THR A 331 -8.00 15.26 8.53
N TYR A 332 -7.46 14.07 8.84
CA TYR A 332 -7.31 12.95 7.88
C TYR A 332 -8.59 12.59 7.11
N PRO A 333 -9.77 12.40 7.74
CA PRO A 333 -10.99 12.07 7.00
C PRO A 333 -11.41 13.18 6.02
N LYS A 334 -11.22 14.44 6.40
CA LYS A 334 -11.45 15.60 5.52
C LYS A 334 -10.48 15.60 4.34
N MET A 335 -9.19 15.38 4.59
CA MET A 335 -8.17 15.25 3.53
C MET A 335 -8.50 14.13 2.56
N GLN A 336 -8.93 12.98 3.07
CA GLN A 336 -9.30 11.83 2.25
C GLN A 336 -10.45 12.14 1.30
N MET A 337 -11.52 12.80 1.77
CA MET A 337 -12.63 13.18 0.89
C MET A 337 -12.23 14.22 -0.15
N LEU A 338 -11.33 15.15 0.19
CA LEU A 338 -10.79 16.11 -0.78
C LEU A 338 -9.89 15.43 -1.83
N VAL A 339 -9.03 14.50 -1.43
CA VAL A 339 -8.21 13.70 -2.35
C VAL A 339 -9.11 12.88 -3.28
N TYR A 340 -10.20 12.32 -2.76
CA TYR A 340 -11.18 11.64 -3.61
C TYR A 340 -11.83 12.58 -4.62
N MET A 341 -12.28 13.76 -4.17
CA MET A 341 -12.90 14.75 -5.05
C MET A 341 -11.95 15.25 -6.14
N PHE A 342 -10.67 15.50 -5.82
CA PHE A 342 -9.72 16.09 -6.76
C PHE A 342 -8.99 15.09 -7.66
N TYR A 343 -8.84 13.83 -7.23
CA TYR A 343 -8.06 12.83 -7.98
C TYR A 343 -8.87 11.60 -8.40
N VAL A 344 -9.72 11.07 -7.51
CA VAL A 344 -10.49 9.85 -7.78
C VAL A 344 -11.69 10.14 -8.68
N LEU A 345 -12.40 11.24 -8.44
CA LEU A 345 -13.55 11.63 -9.25
C LEU A 345 -13.17 11.87 -10.73
N PRO A 346 -12.11 12.65 -11.06
CA PRO A 346 -11.65 12.74 -12.44
C PRO A 346 -11.25 11.38 -13.03
N PHE A 347 -10.62 10.51 -12.24
CA PHE A 347 -10.30 9.17 -12.70
C PHE A 347 -11.54 8.34 -13.03
N TYR A 348 -12.62 8.41 -12.24
CA TYR A 348 -13.87 7.70 -12.54
C TYR A 348 -14.48 8.18 -13.87
N VAL A 349 -14.46 9.48 -14.14
CA VAL A 349 -14.91 10.02 -15.44
C VAL A 349 -14.05 9.48 -16.58
N LEU A 350 -12.72 9.49 -16.43
CA LEU A 350 -11.80 8.96 -17.43
C LEU A 350 -11.96 7.44 -17.62
N ALA A 351 -12.22 6.70 -16.55
CA ALA A 351 -12.44 5.25 -16.59
C ALA A 351 -13.75 4.91 -17.32
N VAL A 352 -14.83 5.65 -17.07
CA VAL A 352 -16.09 5.53 -17.84
C VAL A 352 -15.81 5.78 -19.32
N TYR A 353 -15.11 6.85 -19.65
CA TYR A 353 -14.68 7.13 -21.03
C TYR A 353 -13.90 5.95 -21.63
N ALA A 354 -12.93 5.40 -20.90
CA ALA A 354 -12.09 4.32 -21.40
C ALA A 354 -12.79 2.95 -21.50
N LEU A 355 -13.90 2.73 -20.80
CA LEU A 355 -14.77 1.56 -20.96
C LEU A 355 -15.66 1.68 -22.21
N VAL A 356 -16.08 2.90 -22.54
CA VAL A 356 -16.89 3.19 -23.74
C VAL A 356 -16.02 3.17 -25.00
N PHE A 357 -14.86 3.82 -24.96
CA PHE A 357 -13.99 3.99 -26.14
C PHE A 357 -12.79 3.03 -26.13
N PRO A 358 -12.61 2.21 -27.18
CA PRO A 358 -11.51 1.24 -27.26
C PRO A 358 -10.13 1.91 -27.40
N GLY A 359 -9.07 1.16 -27.08
CA GLY A 359 -7.69 1.58 -27.32
C GLY A 359 -7.05 2.43 -26.21
N CYS A 360 -7.72 2.58 -25.08
CA CYS A 360 -7.21 3.28 -23.89
C CYS A 360 -6.17 2.44 -23.11
N SER A 361 -4.96 2.31 -23.65
CA SER A 361 -3.90 1.43 -23.11
C SER A 361 -3.39 1.82 -21.71
N TRP A 362 -3.70 3.04 -21.26
CA TRP A 362 -3.33 3.55 -19.94
C TRP A 362 -4.27 3.04 -18.83
N LEU A 363 -5.52 2.67 -19.16
CA LEU A 363 -6.51 2.30 -18.14
C LEU A 363 -6.09 1.11 -17.28
N PRO A 364 -5.54 0.00 -17.83
CA PRO A 364 -5.15 -1.14 -16.99
C PRO A 364 -4.14 -0.77 -15.90
N ASP A 365 -3.15 0.06 -16.22
CA ASP A 365 -2.14 0.46 -15.24
C ASP A 365 -2.74 1.40 -14.18
N TRP A 366 -3.50 2.41 -14.60
CA TRP A 366 -4.14 3.34 -13.66
C TRP A 366 -5.23 2.68 -12.81
N SER A 367 -5.95 1.69 -13.34
CA SER A 367 -6.94 0.93 -12.56
C SER A 367 -6.30 0.18 -11.40
N LEU A 368 -5.08 -0.34 -11.55
CA LEU A 368 -4.32 -0.97 -10.46
C LEU A 368 -3.87 0.04 -9.41
N VAL A 369 -3.37 1.19 -9.85
CA VAL A 369 -2.97 2.28 -8.95
C VAL A 369 -4.18 2.75 -8.13
N PHE A 370 -5.30 3.06 -8.78
CA PHE A 370 -6.50 3.48 -8.06
C PHE A 370 -7.13 2.37 -7.21
N ALA A 371 -7.00 1.10 -7.58
CA ALA A 371 -7.42 -0.01 -6.72
C ALA A 371 -6.63 -0.05 -5.41
N GLY A 372 -5.30 0.06 -5.47
CA GLY A 372 -4.45 0.14 -4.28
C GLY A 372 -4.75 1.38 -3.44
N ALA A 373 -4.88 2.54 -4.10
CA ALA A 373 -5.19 3.81 -3.45
C ALA A 373 -6.51 3.75 -2.67
N ILE A 374 -7.59 3.30 -3.32
CA ILE A 374 -8.90 3.20 -2.67
C ILE A 374 -8.92 2.10 -1.61
N GLY A 375 -8.21 0.99 -1.80
CA GLY A 375 -8.08 -0.07 -0.80
C GLY A 375 -7.53 0.46 0.52
N GLN A 376 -6.37 1.13 0.47
CA GLN A 376 -5.71 1.70 1.63
C GLN A 376 -6.58 2.76 2.32
N ALA A 377 -7.11 3.70 1.55
CA ALA A 377 -7.90 4.78 2.12
C ALA A 377 -9.22 4.30 2.73
N GLN A 378 -9.92 3.35 2.09
CA GLN A 378 -11.16 2.82 2.65
C GLN A 378 -10.91 2.01 3.90
N PHE A 379 -9.87 1.17 3.92
CA PHE A 379 -9.48 0.43 5.13
C PHE A 379 -9.20 1.37 6.30
N SER A 380 -8.38 2.41 6.06
CA SER A 380 -7.98 3.36 7.10
C SER A 380 -9.15 4.23 7.56
N HIS A 381 -10.00 4.69 6.65
CA HIS A 381 -11.20 5.48 6.99
C HIS A 381 -12.24 4.67 7.75
N MET A 382 -12.59 3.48 7.26
CA MET A 382 -13.59 2.63 7.91
C MET A 382 -13.13 2.23 9.31
N GLY A 383 -11.89 1.79 9.44
CA GLY A 383 -11.29 1.45 10.72
C GLY A 383 -11.28 2.63 11.69
N ALA A 384 -10.75 3.77 11.25
CA ALA A 384 -10.66 4.95 12.11
C ALA A 384 -12.02 5.51 12.50
N SER A 385 -13.02 5.46 11.62
CA SER A 385 -14.38 5.96 11.89
C SER A 385 -15.08 5.24 13.05
N MET A 386 -14.64 4.02 13.38
CA MET A 386 -15.23 3.21 14.45
C MET A 386 -14.31 2.97 15.63
N HIS A 387 -13.04 3.28 15.47
CA HIS A 387 -12.05 2.96 16.48
C HIS A 387 -12.30 3.68 17.81
N LEU A 388 -11.97 3.03 18.93
CA LEU A 388 -12.17 3.60 20.27
C LEU A 388 -11.33 4.87 20.51
N ARG A 389 -10.22 5.02 19.79
CA ARG A 389 -9.37 6.23 19.83
C ARG A 389 -9.98 7.43 19.11
N THR A 390 -11.01 7.22 18.29
CA THR A 390 -11.82 8.30 17.75
C THR A 390 -12.81 8.75 18.82
N PRO A 391 -12.90 10.06 19.14
CA PRO A 391 -13.83 10.54 20.16
C PRO A 391 -15.26 10.10 19.86
N PHE A 392 -16.02 9.76 20.89
CA PHE A 392 -17.37 9.19 20.73
C PHE A 392 -18.30 10.04 19.85
N THR A 393 -18.20 11.37 19.94
CA THR A 393 -18.98 12.33 19.14
C THR A 393 -18.67 12.32 17.64
N TYR A 394 -17.53 11.74 17.25
CA TYR A 394 -17.07 11.62 15.86
C TYR A 394 -17.07 10.16 15.37
N ARG A 395 -17.44 9.19 16.21
CA ARG A 395 -17.60 7.80 15.77
C ARG A 395 -18.90 7.63 15.00
N VAL A 396 -18.93 6.62 14.12
CA VAL A 396 -20.16 6.22 13.43
C VAL A 396 -21.17 5.69 14.45
N PRO A 397 -22.41 6.22 14.48
CA PRO A 397 -23.48 5.73 15.34
C PRO A 397 -23.84 4.26 15.07
N GLU A 398 -24.15 3.49 16.12
CA GLU A 398 -24.40 2.03 16.02
C GLU A 398 -25.58 1.68 15.10
N ASP A 399 -26.61 2.53 15.07
CA ASP A 399 -27.79 2.38 14.23
C ASP A 399 -27.49 2.52 12.73
N THR A 400 -26.39 3.19 12.36
CA THR A 400 -26.00 3.40 10.97
C THR A 400 -24.82 2.53 10.51
N TRP A 401 -24.25 1.69 11.38
CA TRP A 401 -23.10 0.84 11.07
C TRP A 401 -23.28 0.01 9.80
N ALA A 402 -24.41 -0.67 9.66
CA ALA A 402 -24.66 -1.53 8.50
C ALA A 402 -24.62 -0.73 7.19
N CYS A 403 -25.28 0.44 7.16
CA CYS A 403 -25.28 1.32 5.99
C CYS A 403 -23.86 1.84 5.70
N PHE A 404 -23.17 2.35 6.71
CA PHE A 404 -21.79 2.84 6.61
C PHE A 404 -20.85 1.77 6.04
N PHE A 405 -20.87 0.56 6.60
CA PHE A 405 -19.99 -0.53 6.16
C PHE A 405 -20.28 -0.96 4.72
N VAL A 406 -21.55 -1.18 4.39
CA VAL A 406 -21.94 -1.64 3.06
C VAL A 406 -21.57 -0.60 2.01
N CYS A 407 -21.87 0.68 2.24
CA CYS A 407 -21.53 1.75 1.32
C CYS A 407 -20.01 1.88 1.10
N ASN A 408 -19.22 1.87 2.17
CA ASN A 408 -17.76 2.00 2.06
C ASN A 408 -17.10 0.74 1.46
N LEU A 409 -17.61 -0.46 1.79
CA LEU A 409 -17.12 -1.71 1.19
C LEU A 409 -17.44 -1.78 -0.31
N LEU A 410 -18.68 -1.44 -0.71
CA LEU A 410 -19.05 -1.37 -2.12
C LEU A 410 -18.18 -0.36 -2.87
N TYR A 411 -17.94 0.82 -2.27
CA TYR A 411 -17.06 1.84 -2.81
C TYR A 411 -15.61 1.32 -2.99
N ALA A 412 -15.11 0.55 -2.02
CA ALA A 412 -13.79 -0.06 -2.07
C ALA A 412 -13.66 -1.14 -3.16
N LEU A 413 -14.71 -1.94 -3.37
CA LEU A 413 -14.69 -3.06 -4.32
C LEU A 413 -14.65 -2.62 -5.78
N GLY A 414 -15.29 -1.51 -6.14
CA GLY A 414 -15.40 -1.06 -7.53
C GLY A 414 -14.08 -0.92 -8.29
N PRO A 415 -13.12 -0.14 -7.79
CA PRO A 415 -11.79 -0.02 -8.42
C PRO A 415 -11.06 -1.35 -8.56
N HIS A 416 -11.24 -2.28 -7.61
CA HIS A 416 -10.68 -3.63 -7.69
C HIS A 416 -11.34 -4.46 -8.78
N LEU A 417 -12.66 -4.37 -8.95
CA LEU A 417 -13.40 -5.01 -10.04
C LEU A 417 -13.01 -4.43 -11.41
N LEU A 418 -12.79 -3.12 -11.50
CA LEU A 418 -12.27 -2.47 -12.70
C LEU A 418 -10.85 -2.99 -13.04
N ALA A 419 -9.95 -3.03 -12.06
CA ALA A 419 -8.61 -3.57 -12.26
C ALA A 419 -8.64 -5.04 -12.68
N PHE A 420 -9.48 -5.86 -12.04
CA PHE A 420 -9.69 -7.25 -12.42
C PHE A 420 -10.19 -7.37 -13.87
N ARG A 421 -11.18 -6.57 -14.27
CA ARG A 421 -11.69 -6.51 -15.65
C ARG A 421 -10.59 -6.15 -16.65
N CYS A 422 -9.75 -5.16 -16.33
CA CYS A 422 -8.66 -4.73 -17.19
C CYS A 422 -7.59 -5.81 -17.35
N LEU A 423 -7.32 -6.59 -16.31
CA LEU A 423 -6.34 -7.68 -16.33
C LEU A 423 -6.86 -8.93 -17.06
N GLN A 424 -8.13 -9.29 -16.89
CA GLN A 424 -8.71 -10.49 -17.50
C GLN A 424 -8.88 -10.35 -19.01
N TRP A 425 -9.36 -9.19 -19.48
CA TRP A 425 -9.60 -8.95 -20.90
C TRP A 425 -8.96 -7.64 -21.38
N PRO A 426 -7.62 -7.60 -21.51
CA PRO A 426 -6.88 -6.39 -21.89
C PRO A 426 -7.06 -6.02 -23.36
N ALA A 427 -7.51 -6.95 -24.21
CA ALA A 427 -7.59 -6.77 -25.67
C ALA A 427 -8.37 -5.52 -26.10
N PHE A 428 -9.44 -5.16 -25.38
CA PHE A 428 -10.23 -3.96 -25.67
C PHE A 428 -9.42 -2.66 -25.52
N PHE A 429 -8.52 -2.61 -24.55
CA PHE A 429 -7.73 -1.42 -24.19
C PHE A 429 -6.43 -1.29 -25.01
N THR A 430 -6.02 -2.34 -25.70
CA THR A 430 -4.77 -2.35 -26.49
C THR A 430 -4.84 -1.36 -27.65
N ARG A 431 -3.79 -0.56 -27.85
CA ARG A 431 -3.69 0.31 -29.04
C ARG A 431 -3.57 -0.54 -30.31
N PRO A 432 -4.33 -0.25 -31.38
CA PRO A 432 -4.08 -0.86 -32.67
C PRO A 432 -2.64 -0.55 -33.12
N PRO A 433 -1.93 -1.48 -33.76
CA PRO A 433 -0.67 -1.15 -34.41
C PRO A 433 -0.92 -0.02 -35.42
N ARG A 434 -0.12 1.05 -35.38
CA ARG A 434 -0.13 2.04 -36.48
C ARG A 434 0.09 1.26 -37.77
N GLY A 435 -0.90 1.32 -38.67
CA GLY A 435 -0.76 0.73 -40.00
C GLY A 435 0.52 1.27 -40.61
N SER A 436 1.37 0.37 -41.12
CA SER A 436 2.36 0.73 -42.11
C SER A 436 1.63 1.54 -43.18
N LEU A 437 1.91 2.83 -43.28
CA LEU A 437 1.59 3.64 -44.44
C LEU A 437 2.19 2.90 -45.63
N VAL A 438 1.36 2.12 -46.32
CA VAL A 438 1.69 1.58 -47.63
C VAL A 438 1.83 2.81 -48.50
N HIS A 439 3.06 3.25 -48.71
CA HIS A 439 3.44 4.15 -49.78
C HIS A 439 3.10 3.41 -51.09
N HIS A 440 1.84 3.49 -51.52
CA HIS A 440 1.50 3.32 -52.92
C HIS A 440 2.04 4.55 -53.66
N LYS A 441 3.35 4.54 -53.89
CA LYS A 441 3.97 5.41 -54.88
C LYS A 441 3.51 4.86 -56.23
N LYS A 442 2.41 5.42 -56.77
CA LYS A 442 2.07 5.27 -58.18
C LYS A 442 3.28 5.76 -58.97
N GLN A 443 3.95 4.85 -59.68
CA GLN A 443 4.74 5.21 -60.84
C GLN A 443 3.74 5.54 -61.95
N HIS A 444 3.73 6.81 -62.36
CA HIS A 444 3.34 7.22 -63.70
C HIS A 444 4.55 7.90 -64.32
#